data_AF-A0A0Q5I809-F1
#
_entry.id   AF-A0A0Q5I809-F1
#
_cell.length_a   1.000
_cell.length_b   1.000
_cell.length_c   1.000
_cell.angle_alpha   90.00
_cell.angle_beta   90.00
_cell.angle_gamma   90.00
#
_symmetry.space_group_name_H-M   'P 1'
#
loop_
_entity.id
_entity.type
_entity.pdbx_description
1 polymer ?
#
loop_
_entity_poly.entity_id
_entity_poly.type
_entity_poly.pdbx_seq_one_letter_code
_entity_poly.pdbx_strand_id
1 'polypeptide(L)'
;MRYTTQTGGTACLHPEAEGVLALLTEDYKKLLRLLTEHFDDIKSVPTWMGISEATAAFVDDLMHGYSEHRGISVDRKRLAESHEAWVYVDISPVGDPVLLFANFGSAKGVLTWENSD
;
A
#
# COMPACT_ATOMS: atom_id res chain seq x y z
N MET A 1 -9.89 16.80 -0.90
CA MET A 1 -9.02 16.77 0.30
C MET A 1 -7.71 16.13 -0.11
N ARG A 2 -6.58 16.62 0.39
CA ARG A 2 -5.25 16.14 0.04
C ARG A 2 -4.62 15.43 1.22
N TYR A 3 -3.99 14.29 0.96
CA TYR A 3 -3.30 13.46 1.94
C TYR A 3 -1.82 13.36 1.59
N THR A 4 -0.97 13.30 2.61
CA THR A 4 0.49 13.14 2.47
C THR A 4 1.02 12.27 3.60
N THR A 5 2.07 11.50 3.33
CA THR A 5 2.75 10.64 4.31
C THR A 5 4.26 10.78 4.08
N GLN A 6 5.06 10.71 5.14
CA GLN A 6 6.52 10.62 5.01
C GLN A 6 6.91 9.25 4.47
N THR A 7 7.81 9.19 3.49
CA THR A 7 8.22 7.97 2.81
C THR A 7 9.70 7.98 2.47
N GLY A 8 10.22 6.84 2.01
CA GLY A 8 11.58 6.73 1.48
C GLY A 8 12.67 6.76 2.55
N GLY A 9 12.34 6.41 3.79
CA GLY A 9 13.28 6.36 4.91
C GLY A 9 14.06 7.65 5.08
N THR A 10 15.39 7.54 5.03
CA THR A 10 16.33 8.68 5.11
C THR A 10 16.18 9.75 4.01
N ALA A 11 15.47 9.46 2.92
CA ALA A 11 15.23 10.43 1.85
C ALA A 11 14.15 11.46 2.21
N CYS A 12 13.37 11.23 3.28
CA CYS A 12 12.32 12.15 3.77
C CYS A 12 11.38 12.65 2.67
N LEU A 13 10.92 11.73 1.81
CA LEU A 13 9.97 12.07 0.75
C LEU A 13 8.59 12.32 1.37
N HIS A 14 7.82 13.22 0.77
CA HIS A 14 6.45 13.54 1.20
C HIS A 14 5.51 13.56 -0.01
N PRO A 15 5.23 12.39 -0.62
CA PRO A 15 4.25 12.31 -1.68
C PRO A 15 2.87 12.76 -1.19
N GLU A 16 2.06 13.24 -2.14
CA GLU A 16 0.71 13.72 -1.87
C GLU A 16 -0.27 13.21 -2.93
N ALA A 17 -1.50 12.95 -2.50
CA ALA A 17 -2.60 12.55 -3.38
C ALA A 17 -3.92 13.17 -2.93
N GLU A 18 -4.78 13.50 -3.89
CA GLU A 18 -6.16 13.92 -3.64
C GLU A 18 -7.10 12.72 -3.74
N GLY A 19 -8.06 12.62 -2.83
CA GLY A 19 -9.02 11.50 -2.84
C GLY A 19 -9.84 11.38 -1.58
N VAL A 20 -10.21 10.13 -1.26
CA VAL A 20 -10.94 9.73 -0.06
C VAL A 20 -10.07 8.78 0.75
N LEU A 21 -9.99 8.99 2.06
CA LEU A 21 -9.30 8.08 2.96
C LEU A 21 -10.22 6.92 3.32
N ALA A 22 -9.78 5.71 2.99
CA ALA A 22 -10.42 4.45 3.32
C ALA A 22 -9.59 3.74 4.41
N LEU A 23 -10.19 3.45 5.57
CA LEU A 23 -9.51 2.74 6.65
C LEU A 23 -9.67 1.23 6.46
N LEU A 24 -8.57 0.51 6.34
CA LEU A 24 -8.55 -0.95 6.33
C LEU A 24 -8.71 -1.46 7.77
N THR A 25 -9.78 -2.20 8.03
CA THR A 25 -10.21 -2.56 9.39
C THR A 25 -9.86 -3.98 9.82
N GLU A 26 -9.72 -4.92 8.87
CA GLU A 26 -9.38 -6.31 9.16
C GLU A 26 -7.91 -6.44 9.65
N ASP A 27 -7.74 -6.81 10.92
CA ASP A 27 -6.44 -7.11 11.58
C ASP A 27 -5.29 -6.16 11.20
N TYR A 28 -5.58 -4.85 11.13
CA TYR A 28 -4.64 -3.85 10.64
C TYR A 28 -3.32 -3.86 11.41
N LYS A 29 -3.31 -4.23 12.70
CA LYS A 29 -2.08 -4.30 13.51
C LYS A 29 -1.12 -5.36 13.00
N LYS A 30 -1.65 -6.53 12.62
CA LYS A 30 -0.84 -7.62 12.06
C LYS A 30 -0.34 -7.26 10.67
N LEU A 31 -1.19 -6.64 9.85
CA LEU A 31 -0.83 -6.15 8.52
C LEU A 31 0.30 -5.11 8.60
N LEU A 32 0.16 -4.10 9.47
CA LEU A 32 1.20 -3.10 9.72
C LEU A 32 2.50 -3.75 10.18
N ARG A 33 2.43 -4.67 11.15
CA ARG A 33 3.62 -5.38 11.64
C ARG A 33 4.34 -6.12 10.52
N LEU A 34 3.62 -6.84 9.66
CA LEU A 34 4.22 -7.61 8.57
C LEU A 34 4.81 -6.70 7.48
N LEU A 35 4.19 -5.55 7.19
CA LEU A 35 4.78 -4.53 6.32
C LEU A 35 6.07 -3.98 6.94
N THR A 36 6.04 -3.56 8.20
CA THR A 36 7.22 -3.03 8.90
C THR A 36 8.36 -4.05 8.90
N GLU A 37 8.10 -5.31 9.30
CA GLU A 37 9.12 -6.36 9.31
C GLU A 37 9.73 -6.59 7.92
N HIS A 38 8.91 -6.61 6.85
CA HIS A 38 9.42 -6.77 5.49
C HIS A 38 10.32 -5.61 5.06
N PHE A 39 9.89 -4.37 5.31
CA PHE A 39 10.66 -3.18 4.93
C PHE A 39 11.92 -3.00 5.78
N ASP A 40 11.89 -3.39 7.05
CA ASP A 40 13.08 -3.49 7.91
C ASP A 40 14.10 -4.51 7.35
N ASP A 41 13.64 -5.69 6.91
CA ASP A 41 14.50 -6.73 6.33
C ASP A 41 15.19 -6.27 5.04
N ILE A 42 14.56 -5.35 4.29
CA ILE A 42 15.09 -4.79 3.04
C ILE A 42 15.61 -3.36 3.18
N LYS A 43 15.87 -2.85 4.40
CA LYS A 43 16.34 -1.46 4.63
C LYS A 43 17.59 -1.04 3.85
N SER A 44 18.42 -2.01 3.45
CA SER A 44 19.59 -1.76 2.60
C SER A 44 19.26 -1.47 1.13
N VAL A 45 18.03 -1.75 0.69
CA VAL A 45 17.52 -1.51 -0.66
C VAL A 45 16.96 -0.08 -0.72
N PRO A 46 17.33 0.75 -1.72
CA PRO A 46 16.85 2.11 -1.83
C PRO A 46 15.39 2.17 -2.33
N THR A 47 14.43 1.89 -1.46
CA THR A 47 12.98 1.87 -1.78
C THR A 47 12.44 3.25 -2.21
N TRP A 48 13.16 4.32 -1.91
CA TRP A 48 12.89 5.67 -2.43
C TRP A 48 13.12 5.81 -3.95
N MET A 49 13.80 4.86 -4.59
CA MET A 49 13.91 4.76 -6.05
C MET A 49 12.84 3.85 -6.69
N GLY A 50 11.93 3.32 -5.89
CA GLY A 50 10.95 2.32 -6.33
C GLY A 50 10.99 1.06 -5.48
N ILE A 51 9.92 0.26 -5.56
CA ILE A 51 9.88 -1.09 -4.99
C ILE A 51 10.15 -2.15 -6.06
N SER A 52 10.62 -3.32 -5.63
CA SER A 52 10.87 -4.46 -6.53
C SER A 52 9.59 -5.26 -6.83
N GLU A 53 9.62 -6.08 -7.89
CA GLU A 53 8.55 -7.06 -8.14
C GLU A 53 8.35 -8.04 -6.98
N ALA A 54 9.43 -8.42 -6.28
CA ALA A 54 9.35 -9.30 -5.12
C ALA A 54 8.63 -8.62 -3.94
N THR A 55 8.92 -7.34 -3.70
CA THR A 55 8.22 -6.51 -2.71
C THR A 55 6.75 -6.34 -3.09
N ALA A 56 6.47 -6.08 -4.37
CA ALA A 56 5.11 -5.93 -4.87
C ALA A 56 4.29 -7.23 -4.73
N ALA A 57 4.90 -8.39 -5.01
CA ALA A 57 4.29 -9.69 -4.79
C ALA A 57 4.03 -9.98 -3.31
N PHE A 58 4.97 -9.63 -2.43
CA PHE A 58 4.76 -9.75 -0.98
C PHE A 58 3.55 -8.93 -0.50
N VAL A 59 3.43 -7.68 -0.96
CA VAL A 59 2.28 -6.82 -0.61
C VAL A 59 0.97 -7.41 -1.12
N ASP A 60 0.94 -7.93 -2.36
CA ASP A 60 -0.26 -8.59 -2.90
C ASP A 60 -0.66 -9.81 -2.06
N ASP A 61 0.29 -10.69 -1.75
CA ASP A 61 0.05 -11.88 -0.94
C ASP A 61 -0.48 -11.51 0.45
N LEU A 62 0.07 -10.44 1.03
CA LEU A 62 -0.40 -9.90 2.30
C LEU A 62 -1.84 -9.39 2.20
N MET A 63 -2.20 -8.62 1.16
CA MET A 63 -3.56 -8.12 0.96
C MET A 63 -4.55 -9.29 0.71
N HIS A 64 -4.20 -10.23 -0.15
CA HIS A 64 -5.06 -11.38 -0.46
C HIS A 64 -5.30 -12.32 0.72
N GLY A 65 -4.42 -12.28 1.73
CA GLY A 65 -4.58 -12.99 3.00
C GLY A 65 -5.78 -12.56 3.83
N TYR A 66 -6.34 -11.36 3.58
CA TYR A 66 -7.48 -10.80 4.30
C TYR A 66 -8.69 -10.68 3.38
N SER A 67 -9.85 -11.13 3.85
CA SER A 67 -11.06 -11.16 3.04
C SER A 67 -11.47 -9.77 2.56
N GLU A 68 -11.28 -8.76 3.39
CA GLU A 68 -11.64 -7.37 3.09
C GLU A 68 -10.70 -6.70 2.07
N HIS A 69 -9.50 -7.25 1.87
CA HIS A 69 -8.45 -6.61 1.06
C HIS A 69 -8.18 -7.35 -0.25
N ARG A 70 -8.89 -8.45 -0.54
CA ARG A 70 -8.68 -9.29 -1.74
C ARG A 70 -8.80 -8.55 -3.07
N GLY A 71 -9.52 -7.43 -3.10
CA GLY A 71 -9.66 -6.59 -4.29
C GLY A 71 -8.51 -5.61 -4.50
N ILE A 72 -7.50 -5.58 -3.64
CA ILE A 72 -6.39 -4.63 -3.69
C ILE A 72 -5.16 -5.36 -4.19
N SER A 73 -4.54 -4.84 -5.24
CA SER A 73 -3.25 -5.34 -5.75
C SER A 73 -2.35 -4.18 -6.13
N VAL A 74 -1.04 -4.35 -6.01
CA VAL A 74 -0.05 -3.31 -6.34
C VAL A 74 -0.02 -3.04 -7.84
N ASP A 75 -0.01 -1.77 -8.21
CA ASP A 75 0.10 -1.30 -9.59
C ASP A 75 1.52 -1.53 -10.11
N ARG A 76 1.71 -2.65 -10.83
CA ARG A 76 2.99 -3.05 -11.43
C ARG A 76 3.55 -2.04 -12.42
N LYS A 77 2.75 -1.12 -12.96
CA LYS A 77 3.24 -0.08 -13.88
C LYS A 77 3.88 1.09 -13.14
N ARG A 78 3.67 1.19 -11.81
CA ARG A 78 4.09 2.32 -10.97
C ARG A 78 5.02 1.89 -9.83
N LEU A 79 5.73 0.78 -9.99
CA LEU A 79 6.70 0.31 -8.99
C LEU A 79 7.82 1.32 -8.77
N ALA A 80 8.29 1.99 -9.82
CA ALA A 80 9.33 3.03 -9.75
C ALA A 80 8.87 4.31 -9.02
N GLU A 81 7.56 4.51 -8.87
CA GLU A 81 6.97 5.63 -8.14
C GLU A 81 6.47 5.22 -6.75
N SER A 82 6.55 3.93 -6.42
CA SER A 82 6.12 3.39 -5.13
C SER A 82 7.30 3.32 -4.18
N HIS A 83 7.04 3.61 -2.91
CA HIS A 83 8.03 3.65 -1.85
C HIS A 83 7.51 2.87 -0.65
N GLU A 84 8.40 2.61 0.30
CA GLU A 84 7.96 2.29 1.65
C GLU A 84 6.94 3.34 2.13
N ALA A 85 5.88 2.89 2.80
CA ALA A 85 4.77 3.71 3.27
C ALA A 85 3.94 4.42 2.18
N TRP A 86 4.18 4.13 0.89
CA TRP A 86 3.41 4.69 -0.23
C TRP A 86 3.45 3.81 -1.48
N VAL A 87 2.48 2.91 -1.59
CA VAL A 87 2.41 1.95 -2.69
C VAL A 87 1.17 2.22 -3.54
N TYR A 88 1.37 2.40 -4.84
CA TYR A 88 0.23 2.54 -5.76
C TYR A 88 -0.47 1.20 -5.95
N VAL A 89 -1.80 1.21 -5.88
CA VAL A 89 -2.63 0.01 -5.97
C VAL A 89 -3.76 0.17 -6.97
N ASP A 90 -4.10 -0.94 -7.61
CA ASP A 90 -5.36 -1.19 -8.29
C ASP A 90 -6.37 -1.77 -7.30
N ILE A 91 -7.56 -1.18 -7.27
CA ILE A 91 -8.68 -1.64 -6.45
C ILE A 91 -9.74 -2.17 -7.41
N SER A 92 -9.97 -3.46 -7.40
CA SER A 92 -11.02 -4.14 -8.16
C SER A 92 -11.85 -4.97 -7.19
N PRO A 93 -13.10 -4.59 -6.89
CA PRO A 93 -13.93 -5.33 -5.95
C PRO A 93 -14.07 -6.80 -6.38
N VAL A 94 -13.76 -7.73 -5.48
CA VAL A 94 -13.92 -9.18 -5.69
C VAL A 94 -14.96 -9.70 -4.70
N GLY A 95 -16.02 -10.33 -5.19
CA GLY A 95 -17.12 -10.84 -4.36
C GLY A 95 -18.12 -9.75 -3.95
N ASP A 96 -18.80 -9.96 -2.82
CA ASP A 96 -19.63 -8.90 -2.23
C ASP A 96 -18.67 -7.78 -1.79
N PRO A 97 -18.75 -6.58 -2.38
CA PRO A 97 -17.78 -5.53 -2.09
C PRO A 97 -17.83 -5.26 -0.59
N VAL A 98 -16.67 -5.32 0.06
CA VAL A 98 -16.50 -4.71 1.37
C VAL A 98 -17.10 -3.32 1.26
N LEU A 99 -17.98 -2.97 2.21
CA LEU A 99 -18.70 -1.70 2.23
C LEU A 99 -17.79 -0.49 1.96
N LEU A 100 -16.52 -0.59 2.33
CA LEU A 100 -15.45 0.37 2.07
C LEU A 100 -15.31 0.81 0.61
N PHE A 101 -15.50 -0.09 -0.35
CA PHE A 101 -15.36 0.20 -1.78
C PHE A 101 -16.68 0.13 -2.55
N ALA A 102 -17.80 -0.08 -1.84
CA ALA A 102 -19.13 -0.09 -2.43
C ALA A 102 -19.36 1.24 -3.18
N ASN A 103 -19.71 1.14 -4.47
CA ASN A 103 -19.94 2.25 -5.41
C ASN A 103 -18.71 2.95 -5.99
N PHE A 104 -17.47 2.60 -5.61
CA PHE A 104 -16.28 3.11 -6.29
C PHE A 104 -15.95 2.35 -7.58
N GLY A 105 -16.45 1.11 -7.71
CA GLY A 105 -16.10 0.25 -8.85
C GLY A 105 -14.60 -0.06 -8.87
N SER A 106 -14.04 -0.24 -10.06
CA SER A 106 -12.59 -0.32 -10.23
C SER A 106 -11.96 1.07 -10.07
N ALA A 107 -10.97 1.19 -9.19
CA ALA A 107 -10.33 2.45 -8.84
C ALA A 107 -8.81 2.31 -8.70
N LYS A 108 -8.14 3.46 -8.69
CA LYS A 108 -6.72 3.58 -8.32
C LYS A 108 -6.63 4.10 -6.89
N GLY A 109 -5.65 3.61 -6.14
CA GLY A 109 -5.43 4.02 -4.76
C GLY A 109 -3.96 4.10 -4.41
N VAL A 110 -3.71 4.52 -3.17
CA VAL A 110 -2.41 4.47 -2.52
C VAL A 110 -2.61 3.73 -1.21
N LEU A 111 -1.89 2.63 -1.02
CA LEU A 111 -1.71 2.01 0.27
C LEU A 111 -0.63 2.78 1.02
N THR A 112 -0.96 3.28 2.21
CA THR A 112 -0.04 4.08 3.02
C THR A 112 -0.14 3.70 4.50
N TRP A 113 0.98 3.80 5.21
CA TRP A 113 1.13 3.47 6.62
C TRP A 113 2.28 4.29 7.22
N GLU A 114 2.58 4.12 8.51
CA GLU A 114 3.72 4.77 9.14
C GLU A 114 5.04 4.19 8.60
N ASN A 115 5.93 5.07 8.13
CA ASN A 115 7.28 4.69 7.71
C ASN A 115 8.06 4.06 8.87
N SER A 116 8.93 3.08 8.61
CA SER A 116 9.66 2.35 9.66
C SER A 116 10.85 3.11 10.29
N ASP A 117 11.21 4.27 9.73
CA ASP A 117 12.28 5.16 10.24
C ASP A 117 11.74 6.30 11.12
#